data_AF-A0A257LSN3-F1
#
_entry.id   AF-A0A257LSN3-F1
#
_cell.length_a   1.000
_cell.length_b   1.000
_cell.length_c   1.000
_cell.angle_alpha   90.00
_cell.angle_beta   90.00
_cell.angle_gamma   90.00
#
_symmetry.space_group_name_H-M   'P 1'
#
loop_
_entity.id
_entity.type
_entity.pdbx_description
1 polymer ?
#
loop_
_entity_poly.entity_id
_entity_poly.type
_entity_poly.pdbx_seq_one_letter_code
_entity_poly.pdbx_strand_id
1 'polypeptide(L)'
;MPDPNNNGSAKGSGGLWNNDKKSPGRDPLVRADNPIGQWNRLRVLMVGSRVSVWLNDQLVVDHAILENYYDKSLPVAQRRPIPARGPIELQTHGGETRWRNIYIREIGSDEACRILASRGQNGYQAIFNGKNLDGWAGPLEAVAIKDNTLVWQKGKGGTLYWNQPLTDFQTRVQFKLPPAGNNGLAIRYPGTGDTAYTGMCELQVLDE
;
A
#
# COMPACT_ATOMS: atom_id res chain seq x y z
N MET A 1 -18.86 3.22 -28.04
CA MET A 1 -18.22 2.42 -29.10
C MET A 1 -18.41 0.95 -28.75
N PRO A 2 -18.74 0.08 -29.71
CA PRO A 2 -18.77 -1.36 -29.48
C PRO A 2 -17.36 -1.91 -29.20
N ASP A 3 -17.25 -2.95 -28.37
CA ASP A 3 -16.01 -3.68 -28.05
C ASP A 3 -16.10 -5.13 -28.56
N PRO A 4 -15.96 -5.34 -29.88
CA PRO A 4 -16.19 -6.66 -30.49
C PRO A 4 -15.17 -7.72 -30.04
N ASN A 5 -14.01 -7.28 -29.56
CA ASN A 5 -12.92 -8.16 -29.13
C ASN A 5 -12.91 -8.41 -27.62
N ASN A 6 -13.84 -7.80 -26.87
CA ASN A 6 -13.92 -7.86 -25.40
C ASN A 6 -12.57 -7.53 -24.74
N ASN A 7 -11.85 -6.57 -25.31
CA ASN A 7 -10.50 -6.18 -24.87
C ASN A 7 -10.49 -4.88 -24.05
N GLY A 8 -11.67 -4.37 -23.69
CA GLY A 8 -11.82 -3.17 -22.88
C GLY A 8 -11.83 -1.87 -23.70
N SER A 9 -11.75 -1.94 -25.03
CA SER A 9 -11.70 -0.75 -25.90
C SER A 9 -12.85 0.24 -25.68
N ALA A 10 -14.04 -0.26 -25.32
CA ALA A 10 -15.20 0.58 -25.00
C ALA A 10 -15.10 1.29 -23.64
N LYS A 11 -14.29 0.75 -22.70
CA LYS A 11 -14.16 1.27 -21.34
C LYS A 11 -13.15 2.42 -21.25
N GLY A 12 -12.11 2.37 -22.08
CA GLY A 12 -11.02 3.35 -22.11
C GLY A 12 -9.70 2.82 -21.56
N SER A 13 -8.67 3.67 -21.58
CA SER A 13 -7.31 3.33 -21.16
C SER A 13 -7.03 3.63 -19.68
N GLY A 14 -5.95 3.05 -19.15
CA GLY A 14 -5.41 3.38 -17.82
C GLY A 14 -5.83 2.46 -16.68
N GLY A 15 -6.70 1.47 -16.94
CA GLY A 15 -7.07 0.45 -15.95
C GLY A 15 -5.97 -0.57 -15.65
N LEU A 16 -6.06 -1.23 -14.50
CA LEU A 16 -5.17 -2.31 -14.04
C LEU A 16 -5.62 -3.65 -14.64
N TRP A 17 -5.43 -3.82 -15.95
CA TRP A 17 -6.02 -4.91 -16.75
C TRP A 17 -5.76 -6.34 -16.26
N ASN A 18 -4.68 -6.55 -15.51
CA ASN A 18 -4.30 -7.87 -15.01
C ASN A 18 -4.89 -8.21 -13.63
N ASN A 19 -5.55 -7.27 -12.97
CA ASN A 19 -6.31 -7.55 -11.76
C ASN A 19 -7.53 -8.44 -12.06
N ASP A 20 -8.08 -9.05 -11.02
CA ASP A 20 -9.36 -9.75 -11.08
C ASP A 20 -10.48 -8.83 -11.61
N LYS A 21 -11.40 -9.40 -12.40
CA LYS A 21 -12.47 -8.65 -13.11
C LYS A 21 -13.36 -7.81 -12.21
N LYS A 22 -13.47 -8.18 -10.93
CA LYS A 22 -14.30 -7.50 -9.93
C LYS A 22 -13.51 -6.50 -9.09
N SER A 23 -12.19 -6.47 -9.24
CA SER A 23 -11.33 -5.64 -8.41
C SER A 23 -11.45 -4.17 -8.79
N PRO A 24 -11.49 -3.25 -7.81
CA PRO A 24 -11.40 -1.83 -8.08
C PRO A 24 -10.19 -1.50 -8.96
N GLY A 25 -10.37 -0.55 -9.88
CA GLY A 25 -9.31 -0.10 -10.79
C GLY A 25 -8.99 -1.06 -11.93
N ARG A 26 -9.59 -2.26 -11.97
CA ARG A 26 -9.44 -3.19 -13.11
C ARG A 26 -9.86 -2.55 -14.44
N ASP A 27 -11.00 -1.88 -14.40
CA ASP A 27 -11.48 -1.03 -15.49
C ASP A 27 -11.34 0.44 -15.05
N PRO A 28 -11.09 1.36 -16.00
CA PRO A 28 -11.01 2.78 -15.68
C PRO A 28 -12.37 3.33 -15.21
N LEU A 29 -12.34 4.28 -14.27
CA LEU A 29 -13.53 4.97 -13.74
C LEU A 29 -14.28 5.75 -14.82
N VAL A 30 -13.53 6.34 -15.75
CA VAL A 30 -14.06 7.14 -16.86
C VAL A 30 -13.23 6.86 -18.12
N ARG A 31 -13.87 6.99 -19.28
CA ARG A 31 -13.19 6.97 -20.56
C ARG A 31 -12.59 8.34 -20.84
N ALA A 32 -11.29 8.49 -20.58
CA ALA A 32 -10.58 9.76 -20.70
C ALA A 32 -9.66 9.85 -21.94
N ASP A 33 -9.68 8.85 -22.82
CA ASP A 33 -8.87 8.80 -24.04
C ASP A 33 -9.16 9.96 -24.99
N ASN A 34 -8.10 10.58 -25.51
CA ASN A 34 -8.21 11.47 -26.67
C ASN A 34 -8.51 10.65 -27.94
N PRO A 35 -9.01 11.31 -29.02
CA PRO A 35 -9.21 10.65 -30.30
C PRO A 35 -7.95 9.95 -30.83
N ILE A 36 -8.16 8.89 -31.62
CA ILE A 36 -7.07 8.13 -32.25
C ILE A 36 -6.17 9.07 -33.06
N GLY A 37 -4.85 8.89 -32.93
CA GLY A 37 -3.83 9.72 -33.58
C GLY A 37 -3.40 10.94 -32.75
N GLN A 38 -4.11 11.26 -31.67
CA GLN A 38 -3.73 12.33 -30.75
C GLN A 38 -2.90 11.80 -29.57
N TRP A 39 -2.12 12.69 -28.97
CA TRP A 39 -1.33 12.38 -27.78
C TRP A 39 -2.22 12.26 -26.55
N ASN A 40 -1.93 11.29 -25.69
CA ASN A 40 -2.49 11.17 -24.36
C ASN A 40 -1.43 11.49 -23.31
N ARG A 41 -1.82 12.09 -22.19
CA ARG A 41 -0.97 12.34 -21.02
C ARG A 41 -1.33 11.35 -19.92
N LEU A 42 -0.38 10.53 -19.50
CA LEU A 42 -0.55 9.56 -18.43
C LEU A 42 0.26 9.97 -17.20
N ARG A 43 -0.34 9.90 -16.02
CA ARG A 43 0.35 9.99 -14.73
C ARG A 43 -0.04 8.78 -13.89
N VAL A 44 0.97 8.05 -13.41
CA VAL A 44 0.80 6.92 -12.50
C VAL A 44 1.42 7.27 -11.15
N LEU A 45 0.68 7.05 -10.07
CA LEU A 45 1.17 7.14 -8.70
C LEU A 45 1.05 5.76 -8.07
N MET A 46 2.18 5.15 -7.72
CA MET A 46 2.23 3.84 -7.07
C MET A 46 2.97 3.95 -5.74
N VAL A 47 2.31 3.55 -4.66
CA VAL A 47 2.88 3.50 -3.30
C VAL A 47 2.58 2.14 -2.69
N GLY A 48 3.62 1.32 -2.49
CA GLY A 48 3.43 -0.10 -2.19
C GLY A 48 2.58 -0.76 -3.28
N SER A 49 1.53 -1.48 -2.89
CA SER A 49 0.57 -2.07 -3.84
C SER A 49 -0.55 -1.10 -4.27
N ARG A 50 -0.61 0.13 -3.74
CA ARG A 50 -1.69 1.08 -4.05
C ARG A 50 -1.34 1.90 -5.28
N VAL A 51 -2.22 1.88 -6.29
CA VAL A 51 -2.04 2.60 -7.55
C VAL A 51 -3.17 3.58 -7.79
N SER A 52 -2.83 4.79 -8.23
CA SER A 52 -3.75 5.76 -8.81
C SER A 52 -3.25 6.16 -10.19
N VAL A 53 -4.16 6.33 -11.13
CA VAL A 53 -3.84 6.67 -12.53
C VAL A 53 -4.68 7.86 -12.96
N TRP A 54 -4.03 8.83 -13.58
CA TRP A 54 -4.68 9.92 -14.29
C TRP A 54 -4.36 9.81 -15.78
N LEU A 55 -5.40 9.93 -16.60
CA LEU A 55 -5.31 10.00 -18.05
C LEU A 55 -5.95 11.30 -18.50
N ASN A 56 -5.18 12.14 -19.21
CA ASN A 56 -5.61 13.47 -19.65
C ASN A 56 -6.23 14.29 -18.51
N ASP A 57 -5.52 14.33 -17.38
CA ASP A 57 -5.87 15.02 -16.14
C ASP A 57 -7.15 14.52 -15.42
N GLN A 58 -7.80 13.47 -15.94
CA GLN A 58 -8.93 12.80 -15.29
C GLN A 58 -8.46 11.58 -14.51
N LEU A 59 -8.96 11.41 -13.28
CA LEU A 59 -8.70 10.24 -12.44
C LEU A 59 -9.41 9.01 -13.01
N VAL A 60 -8.65 8.01 -13.46
CA VAL A 60 -9.18 6.77 -14.04
C VAL A 60 -8.98 5.55 -13.14
N VAL A 61 -8.05 5.59 -12.19
CA VAL A 61 -7.91 4.57 -11.14
C VAL A 61 -7.65 5.32 -9.82
N ASP A 62 -8.44 5.04 -8.78
CA ASP A 62 -8.30 5.67 -7.46
C ASP A 62 -7.88 4.65 -6.41
N HIS A 63 -6.62 4.73 -5.98
CA HIS A 63 -6.09 4.01 -4.82
C HIS A 63 -6.37 2.48 -4.79
N ALA A 64 -6.39 1.85 -5.98
CA ALA A 64 -6.64 0.43 -6.14
C ALA A 64 -5.43 -0.42 -5.76
N ILE A 65 -5.64 -1.68 -5.36
CA ILE A 65 -4.54 -2.63 -5.17
C ILE A 65 -4.12 -3.17 -6.53
N LEU A 66 -2.83 -3.05 -6.87
CA LEU A 66 -2.21 -3.81 -7.95
C LEU A 66 -1.92 -5.22 -7.48
N GLU A 67 -2.59 -6.19 -8.09
CA GLU A 67 -2.47 -7.59 -7.73
C GLU A 67 -1.21 -8.21 -8.35
N ASN A 68 -0.64 -9.21 -7.68
CA ASN A 68 0.47 -9.98 -8.23
C ASN A 68 -0.05 -10.93 -9.32
N TYR A 69 0.17 -10.54 -10.58
CA TYR A 69 -0.25 -11.32 -11.74
C TYR A 69 0.30 -12.76 -11.75
N TYR A 70 1.53 -12.97 -11.28
CA TYR A 70 2.18 -14.28 -11.33
C TYR A 70 1.54 -15.30 -10.39
N ASP A 71 0.88 -14.82 -9.33
CA ASP A 71 0.20 -15.65 -8.34
C ASP A 71 -1.30 -15.79 -8.63
N LYS A 72 -1.82 -15.26 -9.76
CA LYS A 72 -3.27 -15.20 -10.02
C LYS A 72 -3.98 -16.57 -10.02
N SER A 73 -3.28 -17.65 -10.35
CA SER A 73 -3.82 -19.02 -10.35
C SER A 73 -3.86 -19.63 -8.95
N LEU A 74 -3.17 -19.04 -7.98
CA LEU A 74 -3.19 -19.50 -6.60
C LEU A 74 -4.51 -19.10 -5.92
N PRO A 75 -4.98 -19.88 -4.94
CA PRO A 75 -6.04 -19.46 -4.02
C PRO A 75 -5.72 -18.10 -3.41
N VAL A 76 -6.73 -17.24 -3.22
CA VAL A 76 -6.55 -15.86 -2.70
C VAL A 76 -5.71 -15.83 -1.42
N ALA A 77 -5.91 -16.78 -0.52
CA ALA A 77 -5.18 -16.88 0.74
C ALA A 77 -3.67 -17.16 0.59
N GLN A 78 -3.23 -17.61 -0.58
CA GLN A 78 -1.84 -17.95 -0.89
C GLN A 78 -1.15 -16.94 -1.81
N ARG A 79 -1.89 -15.95 -2.33
CA ARG A 79 -1.34 -14.96 -3.24
C ARG A 79 -0.43 -13.99 -2.48
N ARG A 80 0.79 -13.79 -2.96
CA ARG A 80 1.70 -12.81 -2.39
C ARG A 80 1.39 -11.40 -2.92
N PRO A 81 1.77 -10.35 -2.18
CA PRO A 81 1.75 -8.99 -2.70
C PRO A 81 2.61 -8.82 -3.97
N ILE A 82 2.37 -7.75 -4.73
CA ILE A 82 3.24 -7.35 -5.83
C ILE A 82 4.69 -7.15 -5.33
N PRO A 83 5.72 -7.58 -6.08
CA PRO A 83 7.11 -7.30 -5.71
C PRO A 83 7.35 -5.81 -5.48
N ALA A 84 8.15 -5.49 -4.45
CA ALA A 84 8.40 -4.10 -4.05
C ALA A 84 9.22 -3.29 -5.07
N ARG A 85 9.93 -3.96 -5.98
CA ARG A 85 10.81 -3.36 -6.99
C ARG A 85 10.78 -4.20 -8.27
N GLY A 86 10.90 -3.53 -9.41
CA GLY A 86 10.93 -4.16 -10.73
C GLY A 86 11.17 -3.14 -11.85
N PRO A 87 11.39 -3.60 -13.08
CA PRO A 87 11.54 -2.72 -14.23
C PRO A 87 10.24 -1.99 -14.59
N ILE A 88 10.36 -0.91 -15.35
CA ILE A 88 9.23 -0.28 -16.07
C ILE A 88 9.32 -0.74 -17.53
N GLU A 89 8.19 -1.19 -18.06
CA GLU A 89 8.10 -1.76 -19.40
C GLU A 89 7.09 -0.98 -20.27
N LEU A 90 7.41 -0.82 -21.55
CA LEU A 90 6.52 -0.25 -22.56
C LEU A 90 6.17 -1.35 -23.56
N GLN A 91 4.90 -1.73 -23.62
CA GLN A 91 4.42 -2.85 -24.44
C GLN A 91 3.68 -2.38 -25.70
N THR A 92 3.73 -3.20 -26.75
CA THR A 92 2.80 -3.14 -27.90
C THR A 92 2.34 -4.57 -28.27
N HIS A 93 1.17 -4.69 -28.89
CA HIS A 93 0.63 -5.93 -29.47
C HIS A 93 0.75 -5.96 -31.00
N GLY A 94 1.79 -5.34 -31.55
CA GLY A 94 2.07 -5.29 -32.99
C GLY A 94 1.55 -4.03 -33.71
N GLY A 95 0.87 -3.14 -32.99
CA GLY A 95 0.45 -1.84 -33.50
C GLY A 95 1.56 -0.79 -33.36
N GLU A 96 1.67 0.11 -34.34
CA GLU A 96 2.56 1.26 -34.22
C GLU A 96 2.18 2.09 -32.99
N THR A 97 3.14 2.31 -32.09
CA THR A 97 2.95 3.04 -30.82
C THR A 97 4.13 3.97 -30.60
N ARG A 98 3.86 5.18 -30.12
CA ARG A 98 4.89 6.20 -29.87
C ARG A 98 4.81 6.68 -28.43
N TRP A 99 5.95 6.77 -27.76
CA TRP A 99 6.11 7.29 -26.41
C TRP A 99 7.03 8.51 -26.43
N ARG A 100 6.73 9.52 -25.61
CA ARG A 100 7.60 10.68 -25.42
C ARG A 100 7.44 11.24 -24.01
N ASN A 101 8.42 12.03 -23.57
CA ASN A 101 8.37 12.76 -22.29
C ASN A 101 8.13 11.83 -21.09
N ILE A 102 8.94 10.77 -20.99
CA ILE A 102 8.86 9.80 -19.90
C ILE A 102 9.75 10.28 -18.75
N TYR A 103 9.16 10.44 -17.58
CA TYR A 103 9.85 10.89 -16.37
C TYR A 103 9.54 9.95 -15.20
N ILE A 104 10.50 9.82 -14.29
CA ILE A 104 10.36 9.06 -13.06
C ILE A 104 10.83 9.89 -11.87
N ARG A 105 10.15 9.74 -10.74
CA ARG A 105 10.55 10.28 -9.45
C ARG A 105 10.23 9.25 -8.37
N GLU A 106 11.20 8.93 -7.53
CA GLU A 106 10.97 8.09 -6.36
C GLU A 106 10.17 8.86 -5.28
N ILE A 107 9.41 8.10 -4.49
CA ILE A 107 8.57 8.63 -3.40
C ILE A 107 9.20 8.18 -2.09
N GLY A 108 9.64 9.15 -1.28
CA GLY A 108 10.18 8.90 0.06
C GLY A 108 9.10 8.47 1.06
N SER A 109 9.52 7.89 2.18
CA SER A 109 8.65 7.35 3.22
C SER A 109 7.57 8.34 3.69
N ASP A 110 7.95 9.59 3.93
CA ASP A 110 7.03 10.64 4.41
C ASP A 110 5.88 10.91 3.44
N GLU A 111 6.21 11.03 2.15
CA GLU A 111 5.22 11.26 1.11
C GLU A 111 4.36 10.00 0.90
N ALA A 112 4.98 8.82 0.91
CA ALA A 112 4.29 7.54 0.82
C ALA A 112 3.26 7.35 1.94
N CYS A 113 3.64 7.59 3.19
CA CYS A 113 2.75 7.51 4.34
C CYS A 113 1.56 8.48 4.21
N ARG A 114 1.81 9.73 3.79
CA ARG A 114 0.72 10.71 3.55
C ARG A 114 -0.23 10.25 2.44
N ILE A 115 0.30 9.72 1.34
CA ILE A 115 -0.51 9.22 0.21
C ILE A 115 -1.38 8.05 0.67
N LEU A 116 -0.79 7.04 1.31
CA LEU A 116 -1.52 5.87 1.80
C LEU A 116 -2.56 6.24 2.85
N ALA A 117 -2.24 7.25 3.67
CA ALA A 117 -3.16 7.80 4.65
C ALA A 117 -4.21 8.73 4.03
N SER A 118 -4.11 9.16 2.78
CA SER A 118 -5.05 10.13 2.18
C SER A 118 -6.44 9.55 1.88
N ARG A 119 -6.64 8.24 2.08
CA ARG A 119 -7.90 7.54 1.83
C ARG A 119 -8.23 6.60 2.99
N GLY A 120 -9.52 6.47 3.27
CA GLY A 120 -10.03 5.53 4.28
C GLY A 120 -9.59 5.85 5.71
N GLN A 121 -9.48 7.14 6.05
CA GLN A 121 -9.22 7.63 7.42
C GLN A 121 -10.50 7.90 8.21
N ASN A 122 -11.66 7.83 7.59
CA ASN A 122 -12.93 8.09 8.27
C ASN A 122 -13.04 7.14 9.48
N GLY A 123 -13.08 7.72 10.68
CA GLY A 123 -13.16 6.99 11.95
C GLY A 123 -11.81 6.53 12.54
N TYR A 124 -10.67 6.79 11.89
CA TYR A 124 -9.34 6.47 12.43
C TYR A 124 -8.72 7.68 13.11
N GLN A 125 -8.12 7.44 14.28
CA GLN A 125 -7.24 8.39 14.96
C GLN A 125 -5.79 7.94 14.83
N ALA A 126 -4.90 8.84 14.39
CA ALA A 126 -3.47 8.57 14.42
C ALA A 126 -2.96 8.57 15.87
N ILE A 127 -2.50 7.42 16.35
CA ILE A 127 -1.89 7.29 17.69
C ILE A 127 -0.35 7.43 17.66
N PHE A 128 0.26 7.43 16.47
CA PHE A 128 1.65 7.78 16.27
C PHE A 128 1.74 8.99 15.35
N ASN A 129 2.44 10.03 15.80
CA ASN A 129 2.49 11.32 15.10
C ASN A 129 3.70 11.48 14.15
N GLY A 130 4.52 10.43 14.01
CA GLY A 130 5.74 10.45 13.18
C GLY A 130 6.94 11.16 13.82
N LYS A 131 6.77 11.80 14.97
CA LYS A 131 7.75 12.74 15.54
C LYS A 131 8.30 12.31 16.89
N ASN A 132 7.44 11.78 17.76
CA ASN A 132 7.82 11.39 19.13
C ASN A 132 6.91 10.25 19.63
N LEU A 133 7.07 9.91 20.92
CA LEU A 133 6.35 8.84 21.61
C LEU A 133 5.24 9.38 22.53
N ASP A 134 4.71 10.58 22.26
CA ASP A 134 3.63 11.16 23.07
C ASP A 134 2.42 10.21 23.08
N GLY A 135 1.92 9.91 24.28
CA GLY A 135 0.83 8.95 24.50
C GLY A 135 1.24 7.48 24.47
N TRP A 136 2.52 7.15 24.23
CA TRP A 136 3.06 5.80 24.37
C TRP A 136 3.74 5.61 25.73
N ALA A 137 3.80 4.36 26.18
CA ALA A 137 4.47 3.91 27.40
C ALA A 137 5.23 2.59 27.14
N GLY A 138 6.07 2.17 28.09
CA GLY A 138 6.98 1.02 27.96
C GLY A 138 8.44 1.45 27.86
N PRO A 139 9.33 0.65 27.22
CA PRO A 139 10.76 0.94 27.09
C PRO A 139 10.99 2.01 26.00
N LEU A 140 10.66 3.27 26.30
CA LEU A 140 10.73 4.38 25.34
C LEU A 140 12.14 4.55 24.74
N GLU A 141 13.18 4.29 25.52
CA GLU A 141 14.59 4.33 25.13
C GLU A 141 15.03 3.17 24.24
N ALA A 142 14.19 2.14 24.06
CA ALA A 142 14.43 1.04 23.13
C ALA A 142 14.03 1.40 21.69
N VAL A 143 13.28 2.48 21.50
CA VAL A 143 12.73 2.90 20.22
C VAL A 143 13.33 4.25 19.81
N ALA A 144 13.64 4.40 18.53
CA ALA A 144 14.05 5.67 17.93
C ALA A 144 13.05 6.07 16.85
N ILE A 145 12.87 7.37 16.64
CA ILE A 145 12.08 7.90 15.52
C ILE A 145 13.02 8.22 14.35
N LYS A 146 12.83 7.57 13.20
CA LYS A 146 13.59 7.82 11.97
C LYS A 146 12.65 7.80 10.78
N ASP A 147 12.75 8.78 9.89
CA ASP A 147 11.93 8.88 8.66
C ASP A 147 10.42 8.71 8.94
N ASN A 148 9.93 9.37 10.00
CA ASN A 148 8.57 9.23 10.52
C ASN A 148 8.13 7.80 10.87
N THR A 149 9.05 6.93 11.26
CA THR A 149 8.80 5.55 11.69
C THR A 149 9.33 5.26 13.09
N LEU A 150 8.69 4.32 13.78
CA LEU A 150 9.17 3.71 15.02
C LEU A 150 10.22 2.64 14.66
N VAL A 151 11.44 2.79 15.15
CA VAL A 151 12.55 1.87 14.86
C VAL A 151 13.12 1.31 16.16
N TRP A 152 13.04 0.00 16.35
CA TRP A 152 13.72 -0.68 17.44
C TRP A 152 15.24 -0.52 17.32
N GLN A 153 15.87 -0.09 18.40
CA GLN A 153 17.32 0.03 18.47
C GLN A 153 17.97 -1.34 18.62
N LYS A 154 19.12 -1.54 17.98
CA LYS A 154 19.85 -2.82 18.00
C LYS A 154 20.13 -3.28 19.44
N GLY A 155 19.78 -4.54 19.74
CA GLY A 155 20.01 -5.15 21.06
C GLY A 155 19.05 -4.69 22.17
N LYS A 156 18.07 -3.84 21.85
CA LYS A 156 17.00 -3.44 22.77
C LYS A 156 15.68 -4.09 22.36
N GLY A 157 14.74 -4.18 23.29
CA GLY A 157 13.43 -4.79 23.06
C GLY A 157 12.43 -4.46 24.17
N GLY A 158 11.35 -5.22 24.21
CA GLY A 158 10.24 -5.05 25.14
C GLY A 158 8.96 -4.62 24.42
N THR A 159 7.97 -4.16 25.18
CA THR A 159 6.63 -3.84 24.64
C THR A 159 6.35 -2.36 24.76
N LEU A 160 6.45 -1.65 23.64
CA LEU A 160 5.94 -0.28 23.52
C LEU A 160 4.42 -0.37 23.33
N TYR A 161 3.64 0.35 24.13
CA TYR A 161 2.17 0.31 24.09
C TYR A 161 1.53 1.70 24.18
N TRP A 162 0.35 1.83 23.59
CA TRP A 162 -0.46 3.04 23.71
C TRP A 162 -1.01 3.15 25.13
N ASN A 163 -0.79 4.29 25.79
CA ASN A 163 -1.06 4.45 27.22
C ASN A 163 -2.54 4.72 27.56
N GLN A 164 -3.42 4.75 26.56
CA GLN A 164 -4.86 4.87 26.77
C GLN A 164 -5.54 3.53 26.52
N PRO A 165 -6.44 3.09 27.42
CA PRO A 165 -7.21 1.88 27.19
C PRO A 165 -8.14 2.07 26.00
N LEU A 166 -8.21 1.05 25.14
CA LEU A 166 -9.17 0.96 24.05
C LEU A 166 -10.20 -0.12 24.39
N THR A 167 -11.44 0.05 23.95
CA THR A 167 -12.49 -0.99 23.88
C THR A 167 -12.51 -1.56 22.47
N ASP A 168 -13.64 -1.72 21.80
CA ASP A 168 -13.66 -2.16 20.39
C ASP A 168 -12.92 -1.17 19.48
N PHE A 169 -12.02 -1.67 18.63
CA PHE A 169 -11.23 -0.83 17.74
C PHE A 169 -10.97 -1.52 16.39
N GLN A 170 -10.71 -0.71 15.37
CA GLN A 170 -10.11 -1.14 14.12
C GLN A 170 -8.71 -0.54 14.02
N THR A 171 -7.70 -1.34 13.71
CA THR A 171 -6.32 -0.87 13.55
C THR A 171 -5.85 -0.98 12.11
N ARG A 172 -5.00 -0.05 11.69
CA ARG A 172 -4.28 -0.09 10.42
C ARG A 172 -2.83 0.27 10.70
N VAL A 173 -1.94 -0.68 10.42
CA VAL A 173 -0.50 -0.54 10.65
C VAL A 173 0.26 -1.03 9.42
N GLN A 174 1.43 -0.44 9.18
CA GLN A 174 2.42 -0.96 8.24
C GLN A 174 3.69 -1.26 9.01
N PHE A 175 4.34 -2.37 8.68
CA PHE A 175 5.60 -2.79 9.29
C PHE A 175 6.60 -3.18 8.22
N LYS A 176 7.88 -3.16 8.58
CA LYS A 176 8.98 -3.67 7.77
C LYS A 176 9.94 -4.40 8.68
N LEU A 177 10.25 -5.65 8.36
CA LEU A 177 11.18 -6.47 9.11
C LEU A 177 12.58 -6.49 8.47
N PRO A 178 13.66 -6.61 9.27
CA PRO A 178 14.92 -7.12 8.77
C PRO A 178 14.81 -8.62 8.46
N PRO A 179 15.77 -9.21 7.71
CA PRO A 179 15.83 -10.66 7.53
C PRO A 179 15.77 -11.41 8.86
N ALA A 180 14.95 -12.46 8.93
CA ALA A 180 14.67 -13.24 10.15
C ALA A 180 14.14 -12.40 11.34
N GLY A 181 13.48 -11.27 11.04
CA GLY A 181 12.86 -10.43 12.06
C GLY A 181 11.64 -11.09 12.71
N ASN A 182 11.50 -10.96 14.03
CA ASN A 182 10.37 -11.45 14.80
C ASN A 182 9.81 -10.33 15.69
N ASN A 183 8.52 -10.07 15.58
CA ASN A 183 7.79 -9.05 16.33
C ASN A 183 6.29 -9.37 16.38
N GLY A 184 5.49 -8.50 16.98
CA GLY A 184 4.04 -8.68 16.99
C GLY A 184 3.26 -7.45 17.43
N LEU A 185 1.98 -7.42 17.07
CA LEU A 185 1.03 -6.44 17.59
C LEU A 185 0.23 -7.08 18.72
N ALA A 186 0.56 -6.72 19.96
CA ALA A 186 -0.17 -7.15 21.13
C ALA A 186 -1.52 -6.43 21.27
N ILE A 187 -2.58 -7.19 21.53
CA ILE A 187 -3.95 -6.73 21.73
C ILE A 187 -4.33 -6.92 23.19
N ARG A 188 -4.87 -5.86 23.80
CA ARG A 188 -5.29 -5.81 25.22
C ARG A 188 -4.15 -6.11 26.22
N TYR A 189 -2.94 -5.65 25.93
CA TYR A 189 -1.82 -5.77 26.87
C TYR A 189 -2.08 -4.93 28.13
N PRO A 190 -1.96 -5.51 29.35
CA PRO A 190 -2.24 -4.78 30.60
C PRO A 190 -1.13 -3.80 31.02
N GLY A 191 -0.06 -3.65 30.23
CA GLY A 191 1.06 -2.74 30.53
C GLY A 191 2.18 -3.36 31.37
N THR A 192 2.01 -4.60 31.81
CA THR A 192 3.00 -5.35 32.62
C THR A 192 3.03 -6.83 32.24
N GLY A 193 4.15 -7.50 32.47
CA GLY A 193 4.33 -8.92 32.15
C GLY A 193 4.75 -9.15 30.70
N ASP A 194 4.90 -10.42 30.32
CA ASP A 194 5.27 -10.82 28.96
C ASP A 194 4.06 -10.67 28.03
N THR A 195 4.18 -9.82 27.01
CA THR A 195 3.03 -9.49 26.15
C THR A 195 2.50 -10.69 25.36
N ALA A 196 3.36 -11.66 25.03
CA ALA A 196 2.97 -12.84 24.25
C ALA A 196 2.02 -13.76 25.03
N TYR A 197 2.09 -13.73 26.37
CA TYR A 197 1.31 -14.59 27.26
C TYR A 197 0.30 -13.83 28.12
N THR A 198 0.55 -12.55 28.38
CA THR A 198 -0.27 -11.71 29.27
C THR A 198 -1.23 -10.80 28.48
N GLY A 199 -0.93 -10.53 27.21
CA GLY A 199 -1.90 -9.95 26.28
C GLY A 199 -2.99 -10.96 25.95
N MET A 200 -4.15 -10.47 25.51
CA MET A 200 -5.23 -11.37 25.06
C MET A 200 -4.86 -12.08 23.76
N CYS A 201 -4.12 -11.41 22.88
CA CYS A 201 -3.68 -11.95 21.60
C CYS A 201 -2.46 -11.16 21.09
N GLU A 202 -1.48 -11.85 20.53
CA GLU A 202 -0.43 -11.26 19.71
C GLU A 202 -0.70 -11.58 18.24
N LEU A 203 -0.77 -10.55 17.39
CA LEU A 203 -0.74 -10.74 15.95
C LEU A 203 0.72 -10.83 15.50
N GLN A 204 1.16 -12.04 15.17
CA GLN A 204 2.55 -12.33 14.83
C GLN A 204 3.00 -11.58 13.58
N VAL A 205 4.21 -11.01 13.65
CA VAL A 205 4.92 -10.32 12.57
C VAL A 205 6.29 -10.95 12.43
N LEU A 206 6.43 -11.87 11.47
CA LEU A 206 7.60 -12.72 11.34
C LEU A 206 8.07 -12.78 9.88
N ASP A 207 9.38 -12.83 9.69
CA ASP A 207 10.03 -13.26 8.45
C ASP A 207 10.51 -14.70 8.66
N GLU A 208 9.87 -15.65 7.96
CA GLU A 208 10.17 -17.09 8.02
C GLU A 208 11.42 -17.47 7.19
#